data_AF-F7VI58-F1
#
_entry.id   AF-F7VI58-F1
#
_cell.length_a   1.000
_cell.length_b   1.000
_cell.length_c   1.000
_cell.angle_alpha   90.00
_cell.angle_beta   90.00
_cell.angle_gamma   90.00
#
_symmetry.space_group_name_H-M   'P 1'
#
loop_
_entity.id
_entity.type
_entity.pdbx_description
1 polymer ?
#
loop_
_entity_poly.entity_id
_entity_poly.type
_entity_poly.pdbx_seq_one_letter_code
_entity_poly.pdbx_strand_id
1 'polypeptide(L)'
;MGICSPDLDYSSGALGSAVSHMRLWQDAIQSQMVRHIAEDDAIIRPDFHEIYHEAVKAAPEWDIFLWSYNDDWPVGLVSTFGHVASLKGKDISPDFIVRNYRIFQEDRRKPSLLPLSSAAGIGFYSISPQGAKKLIDACFPLQGLHARYAGDTDMRWQNRALDVEMSRHYQTLNAYVSYPPMAVMINDSANSTLCGQGQMSTVNEAS
;
A
#
# COMPACT_ATOMS: atom_id res chain seq x y z
N MET A 1 -24.87 2.20 -9.06
CA MET A 1 -23.87 1.12 -9.15
C MET A 1 -23.30 0.88 -7.76
N GLY A 2 -23.11 -0.38 -7.35
CA GLY A 2 -22.57 -0.74 -6.03
C GLY A 2 -21.06 -0.51 -5.95
N ILE A 3 -20.53 -0.41 -4.73
CA ILE A 3 -19.09 -0.20 -4.44
C ILE A 3 -18.34 -1.54 -4.36
N CYS A 4 -19.04 -2.64 -4.07
CA CYS A 4 -18.47 -3.99 -3.90
C CYS A 4 -19.24 -5.02 -4.71
N SER A 5 -18.56 -6.08 -5.16
CA SER A 5 -19.21 -7.30 -5.66
C SER A 5 -19.87 -8.07 -4.51
N PRO A 6 -20.95 -8.85 -4.75
CA PRO A 6 -21.60 -9.67 -3.73
C PRO A 6 -20.67 -10.66 -3.01
N ASP A 7 -19.65 -11.16 -3.72
CA ASP A 7 -18.73 -12.20 -3.21
C ASP A 7 -17.46 -11.62 -2.56
N LEU A 8 -17.46 -10.32 -2.20
CA LEU A 8 -16.29 -9.68 -1.60
C LEU A 8 -16.11 -10.08 -0.13
N ASP A 9 -15.00 -10.75 0.17
CA ASP A 9 -14.63 -11.20 1.52
C ASP A 9 -13.73 -10.18 2.24
N TYR A 10 -14.17 -8.92 2.28
CA TYR A 10 -13.49 -7.85 3.02
C TYR A 10 -14.09 -7.73 4.42
N SER A 11 -13.25 -7.53 5.43
CA SER A 11 -13.73 -7.15 6.75
C SER A 11 -14.37 -5.76 6.72
N SER A 12 -15.20 -5.44 7.72
CA SER A 12 -15.77 -4.09 7.86
C SER A 12 -14.69 -3.00 7.95
N GLY A 13 -13.54 -3.31 8.58
CA GLY A 13 -12.39 -2.41 8.65
C GLY A 13 -11.75 -2.18 7.28
N ALA A 14 -11.53 -3.25 6.51
CA ALA A 14 -11.00 -3.15 5.15
C ALA A 14 -11.94 -2.39 4.20
N LEU A 15 -13.25 -2.58 4.33
CA LEU A 15 -14.26 -1.80 3.60
C LEU A 15 -14.26 -0.32 4.02
N GLY A 16 -14.15 -0.05 5.32
CA GLY A 16 -14.07 1.31 5.85
C GLY A 16 -12.85 2.06 5.34
N SER A 17 -11.67 1.42 5.35
CA SER A 17 -10.44 1.95 4.75
C SER A 17 -10.64 2.20 3.25
N ALA A 18 -11.17 1.22 2.51
CA ALA A 18 -11.37 1.33 1.08
C ALA A 18 -12.29 2.50 0.68
N VAL A 19 -13.41 2.66 1.38
CA VAL A 19 -14.35 3.78 1.15
C VAL A 19 -13.71 5.12 1.51
N SER A 20 -12.92 5.18 2.59
CA SER A 20 -12.22 6.40 3.00
C SER A 20 -11.21 6.85 1.95
N HIS A 21 -10.40 5.93 1.42
CA HIS A 21 -9.46 6.21 0.34
C HIS A 21 -10.18 6.61 -0.95
N MET A 22 -11.26 5.91 -1.33
CA MET A 22 -12.08 6.29 -2.48
C MET A 22 -12.61 7.73 -2.36
N ARG A 23 -13.03 8.16 -1.17
CA ARG A 23 -13.48 9.55 -0.95
C ARG A 23 -12.34 10.56 -1.12
N LEU A 24 -11.14 10.25 -0.61
CA LEU A 24 -9.97 11.09 -0.81
C LEU A 24 -9.54 11.16 -2.29
N TRP A 25 -9.70 10.07 -3.04
CA TRP A 25 -9.48 10.04 -4.49
C TRP A 25 -10.49 10.90 -5.24
N GLN A 26 -11.78 10.81 -4.87
CA GLN A 26 -12.82 11.67 -5.43
C GLN A 26 -12.54 13.16 -5.17
N ASP A 27 -12.07 13.49 -3.97
CA ASP A 27 -11.68 14.86 -3.60
C ASP A 27 -10.45 15.35 -4.40
N ALA A 28 -9.44 14.50 -4.61
CA ALA A 28 -8.30 14.80 -5.49
C ALA A 28 -8.77 15.14 -6.92
N ILE A 29 -9.71 14.35 -7.46
CA ILE A 29 -10.30 14.57 -8.78
C ILE A 29 -11.10 15.87 -8.82
N GLN A 30 -11.97 16.11 -7.84
CA GLN A 30 -12.85 17.28 -7.83
C GLN A 30 -12.07 18.59 -7.67
N SER A 31 -11.06 18.57 -6.80
CA SER A 31 -10.24 19.75 -6.52
C SER A 31 -9.09 19.96 -7.52
N GLN A 32 -8.82 18.98 -8.39
CA GLN A 32 -7.65 18.98 -9.29
C GLN A 32 -6.33 19.21 -8.55
N MET A 33 -6.24 18.69 -7.32
CA MET A 33 -5.08 18.81 -6.46
C MET A 33 -4.57 17.44 -6.05
N VAL A 34 -3.26 17.35 -5.90
CA VAL A 34 -2.60 16.17 -5.33
C VAL A 34 -3.10 15.92 -3.91
N ARG A 35 -3.19 14.64 -3.53
CA ARG A 35 -3.40 14.23 -2.14
C ARG A 35 -2.21 13.42 -1.65
N HIS A 36 -1.75 13.75 -0.46
CA HIS A 36 -0.84 12.94 0.34
C HIS A 36 -1.71 12.25 1.38
N ILE A 37 -1.86 10.93 1.26
CA ILE A 37 -2.81 10.14 2.07
C ILE A 37 -1.98 9.26 2.98
N ALA A 38 -2.20 9.40 4.29
CA ALA A 38 -1.54 8.63 5.34
C ALA A 38 -2.60 7.90 6.17
N GLU A 39 -2.31 6.67 6.56
CA GLU A 39 -3.01 5.97 7.64
C GLU A 39 -2.59 6.56 9.00
N ASP A 40 -3.37 6.30 10.04
CA ASP A 40 -3.30 6.98 11.34
C ASP A 40 -2.05 6.62 12.17
N ASP A 41 -1.42 5.50 11.86
CA ASP A 41 -0.21 4.97 12.49
C ASP A 41 1.07 5.17 11.64
N ALA A 42 0.99 5.99 10.58
CA ALA A 42 2.12 6.32 9.73
C ALA A 42 3.09 7.30 10.41
N ILE A 43 4.34 6.88 10.58
CA ILE A 43 5.45 7.79 10.92
C ILE A 43 6.10 8.23 9.61
N ILE A 44 5.99 9.52 9.31
CA ILE A 44 6.51 10.13 8.07
C ILE A 44 7.83 10.84 8.36
N ARG A 45 8.79 10.72 7.42
CA ARG A 45 10.04 11.47 7.47
C ARG A 45 9.80 12.99 7.33
N PRO A 46 10.45 13.84 8.14
CA PRO A 46 10.15 15.27 8.17
C PRO A 46 10.57 16.02 6.89
N ASP A 47 11.49 15.47 6.11
CA ASP A 47 11.93 16.01 4.81
C ASP A 47 11.06 15.54 3.63
N PHE A 48 9.92 14.89 3.90
CA PHE A 48 9.01 14.35 2.89
C PHE A 48 8.66 15.35 1.78
N HIS A 49 8.28 16.58 2.12
CA HIS A 49 7.86 17.55 1.10
C HIS A 49 8.98 17.92 0.14
N GLU A 50 10.23 18.02 0.62
CA GLU A 50 11.40 18.27 -0.22
C GLU A 50 11.59 17.10 -1.20
N ILE A 51 11.57 15.86 -0.69
CA ILE A 51 11.68 14.65 -1.49
C ILE A 51 10.55 14.54 -2.53
N TYR A 52 9.31 14.86 -2.15
CA TYR A 52 8.17 14.86 -3.05
C TYR A 52 8.35 15.88 -4.19
N HIS A 53 8.83 17.08 -3.90
CA HIS A 53 9.08 18.08 -4.94
C HIS A 53 10.17 17.66 -5.92
N GLU A 54 11.19 16.92 -5.46
CA GLU A 54 12.17 16.31 -6.35
C GLU A 54 11.56 15.16 -7.18
N ALA A 55 10.70 14.35 -6.57
CA ALA A 55 10.00 13.24 -7.22
C ALA A 55 9.18 13.71 -8.43
N VAL A 56 8.37 14.75 -8.25
CA VAL A 56 7.53 15.30 -9.31
C VAL A 56 8.37 15.89 -10.46
N LYS A 57 9.55 16.45 -10.15
CA LYS A 57 10.47 16.95 -11.18
C LYS A 57 11.09 15.80 -11.98
N ALA A 58 11.41 14.69 -11.32
CA ALA A 58 12.03 13.52 -11.93
C ALA A 58 11.03 12.70 -12.78
N ALA A 59 9.76 12.65 -12.37
CA ALA A 59 8.70 11.94 -13.05
C ALA A 59 7.48 12.86 -13.25
N PRO A 60 7.44 13.68 -14.32
CA PRO A 60 6.37 14.67 -14.52
C PRO A 60 5.00 14.02 -14.80
N GLU A 61 4.99 12.86 -15.45
CA GLU A 61 3.77 12.12 -15.82
C GLU A 61 3.43 11.03 -14.80
N TRP A 62 3.40 11.33 -13.51
CA TRP A 62 3.17 10.33 -12.46
C TRP A 62 1.68 10.20 -12.07
N ASP A 63 1.28 8.98 -11.71
CA ASP A 63 -0.07 8.70 -11.20
C ASP A 63 -0.08 8.56 -9.68
N ILE A 64 0.89 7.80 -9.14
CA ILE A 64 1.00 7.51 -7.71
C ILE A 64 2.47 7.33 -7.29
N PHE A 65 2.81 7.85 -6.12
CA PHE A 65 4.05 7.55 -5.41
C PHE A 65 3.73 6.81 -4.11
N LEU A 66 4.21 5.58 -3.96
CA LEU A 66 4.18 4.85 -2.68
C LEU A 66 5.39 5.26 -1.83
N TRP A 67 5.11 5.78 -0.64
CA TRP A 67 6.10 6.22 0.33
C TRP A 67 6.30 5.24 1.47
N SER A 68 5.34 4.35 1.68
CA SER A 68 5.47 3.16 2.50
C SER A 68 4.91 1.94 1.75
N TYR A 69 5.22 0.77 2.28
CA TYR A 69 4.75 -0.53 1.84
C TYR A 69 5.06 -1.52 2.97
N ASN A 70 4.38 -2.66 2.97
CA ASN A 70 4.65 -3.73 3.93
C ASN A 70 5.97 -4.41 3.60
N ASP A 71 6.76 -4.71 4.62
CA ASP A 71 8.04 -5.41 4.53
C ASP A 71 7.89 -6.93 4.42
N ASP A 72 6.77 -7.47 4.90
CA ASP A 72 6.38 -8.88 4.81
C ASP A 72 5.81 -9.29 3.42
N TRP A 73 5.59 -8.30 2.53
CA TRP A 73 5.09 -8.50 1.17
C TRP A 73 6.11 -8.00 0.12
N PRO A 74 6.39 -8.78 -0.95
CA PRO A 74 7.41 -8.43 -1.92
C PRO A 74 6.98 -7.26 -2.79
N VAL A 75 7.84 -6.25 -2.88
CA VAL A 75 7.66 -5.13 -3.79
C VAL A 75 8.16 -5.54 -5.17
N GLY A 76 7.27 -5.53 -6.16
CA GLY A 76 7.58 -5.77 -7.56
C GLY A 76 8.05 -4.50 -8.25
N LEU A 77 9.24 -4.52 -8.83
CA LEU A 77 9.89 -3.40 -9.50
C LEU A 77 10.00 -3.66 -11.00
N VAL A 78 9.61 -2.70 -11.83
CA VAL A 78 9.69 -2.83 -13.29
C VAL A 78 11.08 -2.39 -13.76
N SER A 79 11.80 -3.31 -14.41
CA SER A 79 13.08 -3.02 -15.06
C SER A 79 12.89 -2.29 -16.39
N THR A 80 13.98 -1.76 -16.94
CA THR A 80 14.02 -1.12 -18.27
C THR A 80 13.46 -2.01 -19.40
N PHE A 81 13.55 -3.33 -19.25
CA PHE A 81 13.07 -4.30 -20.24
C PHE A 81 11.65 -4.83 -19.95
N GLY A 82 10.94 -4.24 -18.98
CA GLY A 82 9.59 -4.67 -18.60
C GLY A 82 9.53 -5.94 -17.74
N HIS A 83 10.68 -6.53 -17.36
CA HIS A 83 10.71 -7.62 -16.39
C HIS A 83 10.47 -7.11 -14.98
N VAL A 84 9.77 -7.90 -14.17
CA VAL A 84 9.51 -7.60 -12.77
C VAL A 84 10.59 -8.25 -11.89
N ALA A 85 11.32 -7.44 -11.15
CA ALA A 85 12.20 -7.89 -10.07
C ALA A 85 11.46 -7.79 -8.72
N SER A 86 11.78 -8.66 -7.77
CA SER A 86 11.17 -8.65 -6.44
C SER A 86 12.16 -8.15 -5.40
N LEU A 87 11.78 -7.09 -4.68
CA LEU A 87 12.43 -6.64 -3.46
C LEU A 87 11.67 -7.21 -2.27
N LYS A 88 12.32 -8.04 -1.45
CA LYS A 88 11.74 -8.59 -0.22
C LYS A 88 12.66 -8.31 0.96
N GLY A 89 12.12 -7.63 1.97
CA GLY A 89 12.82 -7.36 3.22
C GLY A 89 12.80 -8.57 4.15
N LYS A 90 13.44 -8.42 5.32
CA LYS A 90 13.10 -9.24 6.48
C LYS A 90 12.00 -8.53 7.23
N ASP A 91 11.04 -9.28 7.76
CA ASP A 91 10.00 -8.77 8.63
C ASP A 91 10.61 -7.99 9.80
N ILE A 92 10.18 -6.76 9.97
CA ILE A 92 10.57 -5.86 11.04
C ILE A 92 9.45 -5.87 12.06
N SER A 93 9.77 -6.21 13.31
CA SER A 93 8.73 -6.24 14.35
C SER A 93 8.24 -4.82 14.67
N PRO A 94 6.95 -4.64 15.02
CA PRO A 94 6.42 -3.35 15.48
C PRO A 94 7.23 -2.78 16.64
N ASP A 95 7.62 -3.63 17.59
CA ASP A 95 8.51 -3.30 18.71
C ASP A 95 9.84 -2.70 18.25
N PHE A 96 10.43 -3.23 17.17
CA PHE A 96 11.66 -2.68 16.62
C PHE A 96 11.42 -1.27 16.07
N ILE A 97 10.32 -1.06 15.33
CA ILE A 97 9.96 0.27 14.80
C ILE A 97 9.75 1.25 15.95
N VAL A 98 8.95 0.91 16.97
CA VAL A 98 8.69 1.77 18.13
C VAL A 98 9.97 2.14 18.88
N ARG A 99 10.95 1.23 18.98
CA ARG A 99 12.23 1.51 19.65
C ARG A 99 13.20 2.31 18.77
N ASN A 100 13.05 2.29 17.45
CA ASN A 100 14.02 2.83 16.49
C ASN A 100 13.47 3.89 15.54
N TYR A 101 12.21 4.30 15.64
CA TYR A 101 11.58 5.24 14.69
C TYR A 101 12.32 6.58 14.61
N ARG A 102 13.01 6.98 15.68
CA ARG A 102 13.84 8.17 15.71
C ARG A 102 15.00 8.10 14.70
N ILE A 103 15.62 6.92 14.54
CA ILE A 103 16.66 6.69 13.51
C ILE A 103 16.07 6.97 12.12
N PHE A 104 14.84 6.49 11.90
CA PHE A 104 14.12 6.74 10.65
C PHE A 104 13.80 8.24 10.46
N GLN A 105 13.34 8.94 11.49
CA GLN A 105 13.03 10.38 11.42
C GLN A 105 14.28 11.26 11.25
N GLU A 106 15.44 10.80 11.72
CA GLU A 106 16.74 11.47 11.55
C GLU A 106 17.44 11.12 10.23
N ASP A 107 17.00 10.06 9.54
CA ASP A 107 17.56 9.66 8.25
C ASP A 107 17.32 10.74 7.17
N ARG A 108 18.39 11.07 6.44
CA ARG A 108 18.39 12.01 5.31
C ARG A 108 18.93 11.41 4.04
N ARG A 109 19.10 10.07 3.98
CA ARG A 109 19.43 9.38 2.74
C ARG A 109 18.36 9.70 1.70
N LYS A 110 18.81 10.15 0.54
CA LYS A 110 17.94 10.45 -0.60
C LYS A 110 17.35 9.13 -1.12
N PRO A 111 16.01 8.97 -1.12
CA PRO A 111 15.40 7.78 -1.69
C PRO A 111 15.51 7.77 -3.21
N SER A 112 15.59 6.56 -3.76
CA SER A 112 15.38 6.33 -5.19
C SER A 112 13.89 6.10 -5.44
N LEU A 113 13.37 6.62 -6.55
CA LEU A 113 12.03 6.30 -7.03
C LEU A 113 12.14 5.24 -8.09
N LEU A 114 11.56 4.08 -7.80
CA LEU A 114 11.66 2.90 -8.64
C LEU A 114 10.29 2.61 -9.27
N PRO A 115 10.21 2.35 -10.59
CA PRO A 115 8.95 1.99 -11.25
C PRO A 115 8.31 0.77 -10.57
N LEU A 116 7.03 0.90 -10.23
CA LEU A 116 6.32 -0.05 -9.39
C LEU A 116 5.42 -0.96 -10.23
N SER A 117 5.51 -2.27 -10.00
CA SER A 117 4.62 -3.28 -10.57
C SER A 117 3.55 -3.73 -9.58
N SER A 118 3.92 -3.89 -8.30
CA SER A 118 3.05 -4.43 -7.25
C SER A 118 3.63 -4.13 -5.87
N ALA A 119 2.80 -3.79 -4.89
CA ALA A 119 3.15 -3.67 -3.48
C ALA A 119 1.89 -3.83 -2.64
N ALA A 120 2.02 -4.31 -1.40
CA ALA A 120 0.97 -4.23 -0.38
C ALA A 120 1.38 -3.23 0.69
N GLY A 121 0.42 -2.76 1.49
CA GLY A 121 0.58 -1.62 2.38
C GLY A 121 0.37 -0.29 1.66
N ILE A 122 -0.54 0.52 2.19
CA ILE A 122 -0.89 1.87 1.67
C ILE A 122 -0.81 2.93 2.76
N GLY A 123 0.03 2.70 3.75
CA GLY A 123 0.15 3.53 4.93
C GLY A 123 0.55 4.98 4.66
N PHE A 124 1.28 5.25 3.57
CA PHE A 124 1.51 6.59 3.06
C PHE A 124 1.80 6.61 1.56
N TYR A 125 1.06 7.43 0.81
CA TYR A 125 1.28 7.64 -0.61
C TYR A 125 0.84 9.03 -1.08
N SER A 126 1.42 9.49 -2.19
CA SER A 126 0.91 10.64 -2.95
C SER A 126 0.14 10.15 -4.16
N ILE A 127 -0.98 10.78 -4.50
CA ILE A 127 -1.76 10.47 -5.69
C ILE A 127 -2.11 11.74 -6.47
N SER A 128 -1.93 11.70 -7.80
CA SER A 128 -2.34 12.78 -8.70
C SER A 128 -3.84 12.69 -9.01
N PRO A 129 -4.51 13.77 -9.44
CA PRO A 129 -5.92 13.69 -9.85
C PRO A 129 -6.17 12.65 -10.94
N GLN A 130 -5.23 12.50 -11.89
CA GLN A 130 -5.32 11.50 -12.96
C GLN A 130 -5.10 10.08 -12.43
N GLY A 131 -4.16 9.88 -11.51
CA GLY A 131 -3.95 8.60 -10.84
C GLY A 131 -5.16 8.17 -10.01
N ALA A 132 -5.77 9.11 -9.29
CA ALA A 132 -6.99 8.91 -8.53
C ALA A 132 -8.15 8.44 -9.43
N LYS A 133 -8.31 9.08 -10.59
CA LYS A 133 -9.31 8.64 -11.57
C LYS A 133 -9.05 7.22 -12.07
N LYS A 134 -7.81 6.91 -12.46
CA LYS A 134 -7.43 5.57 -12.94
C LYS A 134 -7.68 4.50 -11.87
N LEU A 135 -7.33 4.78 -10.61
CA LEU A 135 -7.57 3.84 -9.52
C LEU A 135 -9.06 3.65 -9.19
N ILE A 136 -9.88 4.70 -9.26
CA ILE A 136 -11.33 4.54 -9.14
C ILE A 136 -11.87 3.62 -10.23
N ASP A 137 -11.48 3.88 -11.49
CA ASP A 137 -11.96 3.12 -12.65
C ASP A 137 -11.47 1.66 -12.62
N ALA A 138 -10.29 1.39 -12.05
CA ALA A 138 -9.68 0.07 -11.99
C ALA A 138 -10.09 -0.76 -10.76
N CYS A 139 -10.20 -0.13 -9.58
CA CYS A 139 -10.47 -0.84 -8.33
C CYS A 139 -11.97 -1.02 -8.05
N PHE A 140 -12.84 -0.14 -8.57
CA PHE A 140 -14.26 -0.14 -8.23
C PHE A 140 -15.17 -0.58 -9.39
N PRO A 141 -16.16 -1.46 -9.14
CA PRO A 141 -16.49 -2.07 -7.85
C PRO A 141 -15.40 -3.05 -7.38
N LEU A 142 -15.16 -3.07 -6.07
CA LEU A 142 -14.18 -3.97 -5.45
C LEU A 142 -14.57 -5.42 -5.72
N GLN A 143 -13.58 -6.22 -6.10
CA GLN A 143 -13.73 -7.64 -6.40
C GLN A 143 -12.69 -8.44 -5.63
N GLY A 144 -13.07 -9.63 -5.13
CA GLY A 144 -12.16 -10.55 -4.44
C GLY A 144 -11.18 -11.29 -5.37
N LEU A 145 -10.78 -10.67 -6.47
CA LEU A 145 -9.90 -11.29 -7.45
C LEU A 145 -8.47 -11.36 -6.90
N HIS A 146 -7.81 -12.51 -7.06
CA HIS A 146 -6.46 -12.72 -6.58
C HIS A 146 -5.47 -11.71 -7.15
N ALA A 147 -4.54 -11.24 -6.32
CA ALA A 147 -3.40 -10.46 -6.73
C ALA A 147 -2.21 -11.36 -7.08
N ARG A 148 -1.34 -10.85 -7.95
CA ARG A 148 -0.06 -11.48 -8.26
C ARG A 148 0.93 -11.19 -7.14
N TYR A 149 1.77 -12.16 -6.82
CA TYR A 149 2.87 -12.00 -5.87
C TYR A 149 4.19 -11.85 -6.63
N ALA A 150 4.91 -10.74 -6.48
CA ALA A 150 6.09 -10.46 -7.29
C ALA A 150 7.21 -11.49 -7.16
N GLY A 151 7.35 -12.11 -5.98
CA GLY A 151 8.37 -13.12 -5.72
C GLY A 151 8.04 -14.52 -6.28
N ASP A 152 6.78 -14.76 -6.66
CA ASP A 152 6.28 -16.04 -7.15
C ASP A 152 4.97 -15.80 -7.92
N THR A 153 5.03 -15.82 -9.25
CA THR A 153 3.87 -15.55 -10.11
C THR A 153 2.82 -16.66 -10.08
N ASP A 154 3.17 -17.85 -9.58
CA ASP A 154 2.24 -18.95 -9.40
C ASP A 154 1.44 -18.81 -8.10
N MET A 155 1.97 -18.05 -7.13
CA MET A 155 1.25 -17.74 -5.91
C MET A 155 0.12 -16.73 -6.18
N ARG A 156 -1.11 -17.18 -5.92
CA ARG A 156 -2.32 -16.36 -5.96
C ARG A 156 -2.64 -15.84 -4.57
N TRP A 157 -2.38 -14.57 -4.31
CA TRP A 157 -2.69 -13.95 -3.03
C TRP A 157 -4.15 -13.52 -2.98
N GLN A 158 -4.87 -13.88 -1.91
CA GLN A 158 -6.27 -13.49 -1.77
C GLN A 158 -6.37 -11.98 -1.53
N ASN A 159 -7.19 -11.31 -2.34
CA ASN A 159 -7.47 -9.90 -2.12
C ASN A 159 -8.49 -9.72 -0.99
N ARG A 160 -8.04 -9.16 0.14
CA ARG A 160 -8.85 -8.87 1.33
C ARG A 160 -8.84 -7.41 1.77
N ALA A 161 -8.07 -6.56 1.10
CA ALA A 161 -7.92 -5.15 1.46
C ALA A 161 -7.54 -4.32 0.23
N LEU A 162 -7.83 -3.00 0.29
CA LEU A 162 -7.67 -2.09 -0.84
C LEU A 162 -6.22 -2.04 -1.37
N ASP A 163 -5.23 -2.13 -0.50
CA ASP A 163 -3.81 -2.15 -0.88
C ASP A 163 -3.48 -3.31 -1.84
N VAL A 164 -4.06 -4.49 -1.59
CA VAL A 164 -3.93 -5.65 -2.47
C VAL A 164 -4.69 -5.44 -3.78
N GLU A 165 -5.86 -4.79 -3.75
CA GLU A 165 -6.56 -4.42 -4.99
C GLU A 165 -5.73 -3.43 -5.82
N MET A 166 -5.18 -2.37 -5.21
CA MET A 166 -4.30 -1.40 -5.87
C MET A 166 -3.07 -2.08 -6.48
N SER A 167 -2.49 -3.05 -5.77
CA SER A 167 -1.32 -3.83 -6.20
C SER A 167 -1.51 -4.50 -7.57
N ARG A 168 -2.74 -4.93 -7.90
CA ARG A 168 -3.07 -5.55 -9.20
C ARG A 168 -2.91 -4.57 -10.38
N HIS A 169 -2.97 -3.27 -10.11
CA HIS A 169 -3.12 -2.24 -11.13
C HIS A 169 -1.88 -1.36 -11.30
N TYR A 170 -0.93 -1.35 -10.35
CA TYR A 170 0.22 -0.44 -10.40
C TYR A 170 1.00 -0.50 -11.71
N GLN A 171 1.21 -1.69 -12.29
CA GLN A 171 1.94 -1.82 -13.56
C GLN A 171 1.24 -1.12 -14.76
N THR A 172 -0.06 -0.85 -14.67
CA THR A 172 -0.82 -0.10 -15.69
C THR A 172 -0.83 1.41 -15.45
N LEU A 173 -0.27 1.84 -14.32
CA LEU A 173 -0.13 3.23 -13.91
C LEU A 173 1.33 3.67 -14.09
N ASN A 174 1.53 4.98 -14.13
CA ASN A 174 2.84 5.59 -13.88
C ASN A 174 3.09 5.61 -12.36
N ALA A 175 3.21 4.42 -11.79
CA ALA A 175 3.40 4.18 -10.36
C ALA A 175 4.89 4.05 -10.02
N TYR A 176 5.28 4.63 -8.90
CA TYR A 176 6.63 4.51 -8.37
C TYR A 176 6.60 4.27 -6.86
N VAL A 177 7.65 3.63 -6.36
CA VAL A 177 7.87 3.40 -4.93
C VAL A 177 9.20 4.02 -4.50
N SER A 178 9.23 4.62 -3.31
CA SER A 178 10.47 5.13 -2.72
C SER A 178 11.26 4.01 -2.04
N TYR A 179 12.55 3.89 -2.35
CA TYR A 179 13.49 3.05 -1.60
C TYR A 179 14.74 3.85 -1.17
N PRO A 180 15.06 3.93 0.13
CA PRO A 180 14.26 3.48 1.28
C PRO A 180 12.89 4.19 1.38
N PRO A 181 11.93 3.65 2.15
CA PRO A 181 10.62 4.27 2.33
C PRO A 181 10.72 5.62 3.04
N MET A 182 9.73 6.48 2.79
CA MET A 182 9.57 7.81 3.40
C MET A 182 8.50 7.83 4.51
N ALA A 183 7.82 6.71 4.74
CA ALA A 183 7.05 6.45 5.95
C ALA A 183 7.17 5.00 6.39
N VAL A 184 7.01 4.77 7.69
CA VAL A 184 6.92 3.42 8.31
C VAL A 184 5.64 3.34 9.12
N MET A 185 5.05 2.15 9.17
CA MET A 185 3.81 1.89 9.89
C MET A 185 4.10 1.27 11.26
N ILE A 186 3.44 1.74 12.31
CA ILE A 186 3.44 1.04 13.59
C ILE A 186 2.22 0.13 13.59
N ASN A 187 2.31 -0.98 12.85
CA ASN A 187 1.27 -1.99 12.83
C ASN A 187 1.20 -2.68 14.20
N ASP A 188 0.40 -2.16 15.13
CA ASP A 188 0.08 -2.89 16.36
C ASP A 188 -0.93 -3.98 16.04
N SER A 189 -0.44 -5.17 15.70
CA SER A 189 -1.29 -6.35 15.46
C SER A 189 -2.20 -6.72 16.65
N ALA A 190 -1.92 -6.23 17.87
CA ALA A 190 -2.73 -6.48 19.07
C ALA A 190 -3.84 -5.42 19.29
N ASN A 191 -3.66 -4.19 18.81
CA ASN A 191 -4.67 -3.12 18.88
C ASN A 191 -5.32 -2.80 17.53
N SER A 192 -4.87 -3.43 16.45
CA SER A 192 -5.55 -3.41 15.15
C SER A 192 -6.95 -3.95 15.34
N THR A 193 -7.96 -3.13 15.08
CA THR A 193 -9.39 -3.50 15.21
C THR A 193 -9.84 -4.42 14.05
N LEU A 194 -8.94 -5.29 13.59
CA LEU A 194 -9.22 -6.38 12.66
C LEU A 194 -9.60 -7.60 13.52
N CYS A 195 -10.83 -7.61 14.03
CA CYS A 195 -11.41 -8.78 14.68
C CYS A 195 -11.39 -9.97 13.70
N GLY A 196 -10.61 -10.99 14.05
CA GLY A 196 -10.51 -12.24 13.31
C GLY A 196 -9.76 -13.33 14.07
N GLN A 197 -9.85 -13.39 15.40
CA GLN A 197 -9.51 -14.63 16.10
C GLN A 197 -10.65 -15.63 15.90
N GLY A 198 -10.48 -16.48 14.90
CA GLY A 198 -11.38 -17.60 14.63
C GLY A 198 -10.59 -18.85 14.31
N GLN A 199 -10.12 -19.55 15.35
CA GLN A 199 -10.14 -21.00 15.35
C GLN A 199 -10.13 -21.57 16.77
N MET A 200 -11.32 -21.96 17.20
CA MET A 200 -11.52 -23.04 18.17
C MET A 200 -10.74 -24.26 17.70
N SER A 201 -9.89 -24.82 18.55
CA SER A 201 -9.55 -26.23 18.51
C SER A 201 -10.04 -26.88 19.80
N THR A 202 -10.70 -28.00 19.57
CA THR A 202 -11.64 -28.71 20.41
C THR A 202 -10.98 -29.42 21.58
N VAL A 203 -11.74 -29.46 22.68
CA VAL A 203 -11.62 -30.44 23.77
C VAL A 203 -11.52 -31.86 23.17
N ASN A 204 -10.55 -32.64 23.63
CA ASN A 204 -10.63 -34.10 23.60
C ASN A 204 -10.16 -34.61 24.96
N GLU A 205 -11.13 -34.90 25.83
CA GLU A 205 -10.97 -35.87 26.91
C GLU A 205 -10.91 -37.27 26.29
N ALA A 206 -9.82 -37.99 26.49
CA ALA A 206 -9.81 -39.45 26.59
C ALA A 206 -8.47 -39.94 27.14
N SER A 207 -8.46 -40.31 28.42
CA SER A 207 -7.79 -41.47 29.06
C SER A 207 -7.43 -41.15 30.51
#